data_AF-A0A8J2TTM9-F1
#
_entry.id   AF-A0A8J2TTM9-F1
#
_cell.length_a   1.000
_cell.length_b   1.000
_cell.length_c   1.000
_cell.angle_alpha   90.00
_cell.angle_beta   90.00
_cell.angle_gamma   90.00
#
_symmetry.space_group_name_H-M   'P 1'
#
loop_
_entity.id
_entity.type
_entity.pdbx_description
1 polymer ?
#
loop_
_entity_poly.entity_id
_entity_poly.type
_entity_poly.pdbx_seq_one_letter_code
_entity_poly.pdbx_strand_id
1 'polypeptide(L)'
;MYISVWDTYVQRQDGKVMHFDILVPHDLKDTSKIFSFGKDYLQSKPFKTGELTSRECQFCHIEKASEEVIASINNKGYFILEMQNCN
;
A
#
# COMPACT_ATOMS: atom_id res chain seq x y z
N MET A 1 -2.42 5.86 -17.05
CA MET A 1 -3.49 5.71 -16.04
C MET A 1 -3.20 6.67 -14.89
N TYR A 2 -4.23 7.23 -14.25
CA TYR A 2 -4.08 7.95 -12.98
C TYR A 2 -4.30 6.98 -11.82
N ILE A 3 -3.51 7.13 -10.76
CA ILE A 3 -3.55 6.28 -9.58
C ILE A 3 -3.79 7.12 -8.33
N SER A 4 -4.45 6.55 -7.34
CA SER A 4 -4.47 7.08 -5.97
C SER A 4 -3.32 6.47 -5.19
N VAL A 5 -2.56 7.34 -4.52
CA VAL A 5 -1.47 6.98 -3.61
C VAL A 5 -2.02 6.95 -2.19
N TRP A 6 -1.82 5.83 -1.51
CA TRP A 6 -2.20 5.65 -0.11
C TRP A 6 -0.95 5.43 0.72
N ASP A 7 -0.59 6.45 1.48
CA ASP A 7 0.59 6.50 2.34
C ASP A 7 0.35 5.65 3.59
N THR A 8 1.26 4.71 3.86
CA THR A 8 1.05 3.66 4.86
C THR A 8 2.21 3.52 5.83
N TYR A 9 1.94 3.77 7.11
CA TYR A 9 2.89 3.63 8.21
C TYR A 9 2.42 2.58 9.22
N VAL A 10 3.17 1.49 9.37
CA VAL A 10 2.80 0.38 10.26
C VAL A 10 3.91 0.11 11.27
N GLN A 11 3.52 -0.02 12.54
CA GLN A 11 4.44 -0.41 13.61
C GLN A 11 4.85 -1.88 13.44
N ARG A 12 6.15 -2.16 13.39
CA ARG A 12 6.70 -3.52 13.46
C ARG A 12 6.88 -3.95 14.91
N GLN A 13 6.80 -5.25 15.16
CA GLN A 13 7.01 -5.79 16.51
C GLN A 13 8.46 -5.67 17.00
N ASP A 14 9.42 -5.45 16.11
CA ASP A 14 10.82 -5.17 16.44
C ASP A 14 11.08 -3.68 16.79
N GLY A 15 10.02 -2.88 16.93
CA GLY A 15 10.09 -1.48 17.34
C GLY A 15 10.29 -0.49 16.19
N LYS A 16 10.51 -0.96 14.96
CA LYS A 16 10.65 -0.09 13.77
C LYS A 16 9.28 0.34 13.24
N VAL A 17 9.27 1.42 12.46
CA VAL A 17 8.12 1.81 11.64
C VAL A 17 8.39 1.43 10.19
N MET A 18 7.50 0.66 9.61
CA MET A 18 7.50 0.29 8.19
C MET A 18 6.71 1.34 7.40
N HIS A 19 7.23 1.73 6.24
CA HIS A 19 6.63 2.74 5.36
C HIS A 19 6.57 2.21 3.93
N PHE A 20 5.38 2.24 3.34
CA PHE A 20 5.13 1.88 1.95
C PHE A 20 3.88 2.58 1.44
N ASP A 21 3.75 2.70 0.12
CA ASP A 21 2.52 3.19 -0.51
C ASP A 21 1.72 2.05 -1.13
N ILE A 22 0.40 2.15 -1.06
CA ILE A 22 -0.53 1.33 -1.83
C ILE A 22 -1.02 2.16 -3.01
N LEU A 23 -0.66 1.73 -4.23
CA LEU A 23 -1.04 2.40 -5.47
C LEU A 23 -2.19 1.63 -6.14
N VAL A 24 -3.31 2.31 -6.36
CA VAL A 24 -4.52 1.73 -6.96
C VAL A 24 -5.07 2.64 -8.06
N PRO A 25 -5.89 2.14 -9.00
CA PRO A 25 -6.62 2.99 -9.95
C PRO A 25 -7.36 4.12 -9.23
N HIS A 26 -7.31 5.34 -9.76
CA HIS A 26 -7.87 6.51 -9.07
C HIS A 26 -9.41 6.44 -8.87
N ASP A 27 -10.09 5.61 -9.65
CA ASP A 27 -11.51 5.32 -9.62
C ASP A 27 -11.88 4.23 -8.60
N LEU A 28 -10.90 3.50 -8.06
CA LEU A 28 -11.14 2.59 -6.94
C LEU A 28 -11.33 3.39 -5.65
N LYS A 29 -12.58 3.47 -5.18
CA LYS A 29 -12.97 4.20 -3.95
C LYS A 29 -13.26 3.29 -2.75
N ASP A 30 -13.33 1.98 -2.95
CA ASP A 30 -13.59 1.03 -1.87
C ASP A 30 -12.36 0.91 -0.96
N THR A 31 -12.40 1.62 0.16
CA THR A 31 -11.33 1.64 1.16
C THR A 31 -11.12 0.29 1.83
N SER A 32 -12.15 -0.55 1.94
CA SER A 32 -12.02 -1.89 2.52
C SER A 32 -11.15 -2.77 1.63
N LYS A 33 -11.33 -2.65 0.31
CA LYS A 33 -10.50 -3.34 -0.69
C LYS A 33 -9.07 -2.81 -0.72
N ILE A 34 -8.88 -1.49 -0.56
CA ILE A 34 -7.54 -0.90 -0.50
C ILE A 34 -6.79 -1.39 0.74
N PHE A 35 -7.46 -1.42 1.90
CA PHE A 35 -6.87 -1.95 3.12
C PHE A 35 -6.63 -3.45 3.06
N SER A 36 -7.43 -4.24 2.33
CA SER A 36 -7.14 -5.66 2.14
C SER A 36 -5.84 -5.88 1.39
N PHE A 37 -5.54 -5.10 0.34
CA PHE A 37 -4.26 -5.19 -0.37
C PHE A 37 -3.05 -4.92 0.54
N GLY A 38 -3.16 -3.90 1.41
CA GLY A 38 -2.13 -3.62 2.40
C GLY A 38 -1.96 -4.75 3.40
N LYS A 39 -3.07 -5.33 3.89
CA LYS A 39 -3.03 -6.48 4.83
C LYS A 39 -2.41 -7.72 4.19
N ASP A 40 -2.77 -8.05 2.95
CA ASP A 40 -2.22 -9.18 2.21
C ASP A 40 -0.70 -9.01 2.00
N TYR A 41 -0.26 -7.78 1.68
CA TYR A 41 1.15 -7.47 1.56
C TYR A 41 1.89 -7.61 2.91
N LEU A 42 1.33 -7.10 4.02
CA LEU A 42 1.92 -7.25 5.35
C LEU A 42 2.06 -8.73 5.76
N GLN A 43 1.09 -9.58 5.41
CA GLN A 43 1.16 -11.03 5.66
C GLN A 43 2.28 -11.73 4.90
N SER A 44 2.73 -11.18 3.78
CA SER A 44 3.85 -11.73 3.01
C SER A 44 5.22 -11.51 3.65
N LYS A 45 5.32 -10.64 4.65
CA LYS A 45 6.59 -10.26 5.29
C LYS A 45 7.04 -11.31 6.32
N PRO A 46 8.37 -11.50 6.47
CA PRO A 46 8.93 -12.47 7.42
C PRO A 46 8.85 -12.01 8.88
N PHE A 47 8.38 -10.79 9.13
CA PHE A 47 8.25 -10.18 10.44
C PHE A 47 6.80 -9.80 10.73
N LYS A 48 6.46 -9.71 12.01
CA LYS A 48 5.12 -9.33 12.45
C LYS A 48 4.95 -7.82 12.50
N THR A 49 3.80 -7.36 12.04
CA THR A 49 3.40 -5.96 12.09
C THR A 49 2.15 -5.77 12.97
N GLY A 50 1.88 -4.53 13.32
CA GLY A 50 0.63 -4.12 13.96
C GLY A 50 -0.55 -4.18 12.99
N GLU A 51 -1.69 -3.67 13.46
CA GLU A 51 -2.90 -3.58 12.65
C GLU A 51 -2.78 -2.52 11.56
N LEU A 52 -3.46 -2.75 10.44
CA LEU A 52 -3.64 -1.78 9.38
C LEU A 52 -5.09 -1.29 9.38
N THR A 53 -5.28 -0.04 9.81
CA THR A 53 -6.57 0.65 9.82
C THR A 53 -6.48 1.96 9.05
N SER A 54 -7.54 2.80 9.11
CA SER A 54 -7.54 4.14 8.54
C SER A 54 -6.59 5.12 9.24
N ARG A 55 -5.98 4.75 10.37
CA ARG A 55 -4.96 5.56 11.04
C ARG A 55 -3.60 5.38 10.37
N GLU A 56 -3.28 4.14 10.03
CA GLU A 56 -2.00 3.74 9.47
C GLU A 56 -1.94 3.94 7.95
N CYS A 57 -3.08 3.85 7.25
CA CYS A 57 -3.17 3.97 5.79
C CYS A 57 -4.09 5.13 5.39
N GLN A 58 -3.53 6.14 4.72
CA GLN A 58 -4.23 7.38 4.39
C GLN A 58 -4.05 7.76 2.92
N PHE A 59 -5.13 8.23 2.30
CA PHE A 59 -5.04 8.80 0.96
C PHE A 59 -4.15 10.05 0.99
N CYS A 60 -3.16 10.10 0.10
CA CYS A 60 -2.25 11.22 -0.04
C CYS A 60 -2.63 12.10 -1.24
N HIS A 61 -2.46 11.58 -2.47
CA HIS A 61 -2.74 12.32 -3.70
C HIS A 61 -3.07 11.40 -4.88
N ILE A 62 -3.36 12.02 -6.03
CA ILE A 62 -3.48 11.32 -7.31
C ILE A 62 -2.32 11.74 -8.21
N GLU A 63 -1.71 10.77 -8.89
CA GLU A 63 -0.64 11.02 -9.85
C GLU A 63 -0.76 10.15 -11.09
N LYS A 64 0.08 10.43 -12.10
CA LYS A 64 0.17 9.64 -13.32
C LYS A 64 1.14 8.48 -13.10
N ALA A 65 0.65 7.26 -13.23
CA ALA A 65 1.47 6.05 -13.05
C ALA A 65 2.49 5.86 -14.18
N SER A 66 3.64 5.26 -13.83
CA SER A 66 4.63 4.71 -14.76
C SER A 66 4.11 3.44 -15.44
N GLU A 67 4.77 2.99 -16.51
CA GLU A 67 4.38 1.77 -17.24
C GLU A 67 4.45 0.51 -16.37
N GLU A 68 5.45 0.41 -15.50
CA GLU A 68 5.61 -0.69 -14.54
C GLU A 68 4.42 -0.76 -13.56
N VAL A 69 4.05 0.38 -12.99
CA VAL A 69 2.92 0.48 -12.06
C VAL A 69 1.62 0.14 -12.78
N ILE A 70 1.43 0.63 -14.01
CA ILE A 70 0.27 0.29 -14.84
C ILE A 70 0.19 -1.23 -15.08
N ALA A 71 1.30 -1.86 -15.45
CA ALA A 71 1.34 -3.30 -15.72
C ALA A 71 1.00 -4.12 -14.47
N SER A 72 1.54 -3.76 -13.30
CA SER A 72 1.21 -4.45 -12.05
C SER A 72 -0.26 -4.27 -11.67
N ILE A 73 -0.78 -3.05 -11.75
CA ILE A 73 -2.18 -2.77 -11.41
C ILE A 73 -3.12 -3.53 -12.35
N ASN A 74 -2.83 -3.62 -13.65
CA ASN A 74 -3.64 -4.40 -14.59
C ASN A 74 -3.62 -5.90 -14.29
N ASN A 75 -2.54 -6.43 -13.70
CA ASN A 75 -2.41 -7.85 -13.37
C ASN A 75 -3.01 -8.19 -12.00
N LYS A 76 -2.70 -7.40 -10.96
CA LYS A 76 -2.99 -7.70 -9.56
C LYS A 76 -4.09 -6.81 -8.95
N GLY A 77 -4.43 -5.70 -9.60
CA GLY A 77 -5.36 -4.68 -9.11
C GLY A 77 -4.71 -3.57 -8.27
N TYR A 78 -3.43 -3.71 -7.89
CA TYR A 78 -2.68 -2.74 -7.09
C TYR A 78 -1.16 -2.87 -7.35
N PHE A 79 -0.40 -1.92 -6.81
CA PHE A 79 1.05 -1.98 -6.70
C PHE A 79 1.48 -1.50 -5.30
N ILE A 80 2.51 -2.12 -4.73
CA ILE A 80 3.10 -1.72 -3.45
C ILE A 80 4.45 -1.08 -3.73
N LEU A 81 4.61 0.16 -3.29
CA LEU A 81 5.89 0.86 -3.34
C LEU A 81 6.53 0.82 -1.96
N GLU A 82 7.57 0.00 -1.79
CA GLU A 82 8.32 -0.09 -0.54
C GLU A 82 9.23 1.14 -0.35
N MET A 83 9.19 1.77 0.83
CA MET A 83 10.00 2.96 1.11
C MET A 83 10.98 2.76 2.28
N GLN A 84 10.50 2.34 3.45
CA GLN A 84 11.35 2.18 4.63
C GLN A 84 11.00 0.93 5.44
N ASN A 85 12.02 0.25 5.97
CA ASN A 85 11.91 -0.91 6.86
C ASN A 85 10.93 -2.00 6.35
N CYS A 86 10.97 -2.29 5.05
CA CYS A 86 10.14 -3.34 4.43
C CYS A 86 10.80 -4.73 4.45
N ASN A 87 12.03 -4.85 4.97
CA ASN A 87 12.83 -6.08 5.07
C ASN A 87 13.17 -6.46 6.52
#